data_AF-A0A6G0Z2P5-F1
#
_entry.id   AF-A0A6G0Z2P5-F1
#
_cell.length_a   1.000
_cell.length_b   1.000
_cell.length_c   1.000
_cell.angle_alpha   90.00
_cell.angle_beta   90.00
_cell.angle_gamma   90.00
#
_symmetry.space_group_name_H-M   'P 1'
#
loop_
_entity.id
_entity.type
_entity.pdbx_description
1 polymer ?
#
loop_
_entity_poly.entity_id
_entity_poly.type
_entity_poly.pdbx_seq_one_letter_code
_entity_poly.pdbx_strand_id
1 'polypeptide(L)'
;MKPSHCFHKIFLDSRFLINFYFYLLQAADDADTADKELMSKLITVAFKCFKDADWGTCGEMITTKYDITQAKYKQCTCHMACAGEDLGLINSNGQPEPAKFLEYVKRINNSVIKGQLQHIYDKCQNVKGAEKCDLAEQFAICAFKESPEMKERVTKLIEMLVKMKPKSK
;
A
#
# COMPACT_ATOMS: atom_id res chain seq x y z
N MET A 1 11.17 -19.90 -43.83
CA MET A 1 12.22 -19.40 -42.92
C MET A 1 11.66 -18.25 -42.08
N LYS A 2 11.59 -18.46 -40.76
CA LYS A 2 11.68 -17.43 -39.71
C LYS A 2 13.18 -17.27 -39.37
N PRO A 3 13.67 -16.22 -38.67
CA PRO A 3 13.14 -15.70 -37.41
C PRO A 3 12.94 -14.16 -37.39
N SER A 4 11.90 -13.59 -36.76
CA SER A 4 11.64 -13.47 -35.30
C SER A 4 12.72 -12.66 -34.57
N HIS A 5 12.34 -11.63 -33.79
CA HIS A 5 12.49 -11.66 -32.31
C HIS A 5 12.37 -10.34 -31.50
N CYS A 6 12.23 -9.13 -32.07
CA CYS A 6 12.23 -7.93 -31.18
C CYS A 6 10.85 -7.40 -30.75
N PHE A 7 9.87 -7.28 -31.65
CA PHE A 7 8.67 -6.50 -31.32
C PHE A 7 7.53 -7.26 -30.62
N HIS A 8 7.60 -8.59 -30.59
CA HIS A 8 6.54 -9.44 -30.03
C HIS A 8 6.79 -9.89 -28.58
N LYS A 9 7.98 -9.61 -28.01
CA LYS A 9 8.35 -10.08 -26.66
C LYS A 9 8.00 -9.09 -25.55
N ILE A 10 7.70 -7.84 -25.88
CA ILE A 10 7.20 -6.84 -24.91
C ILE A 10 5.68 -6.99 -24.68
N PHE A 11 4.95 -7.63 -25.61
CA PHE A 11 3.50 -7.81 -25.52
C PHE A 11 3.04 -9.05 -24.73
N LEU A 12 3.96 -9.91 -24.27
CA LEU A 12 3.62 -11.15 -23.53
C LEU A 12 3.65 -11.01 -22.00
N ASP A 13 4.19 -9.92 -21.44
CA ASP A 13 4.04 -9.54 -20.01
C ASP A 13 2.89 -8.53 -19.78
N SER A 14 2.17 -8.17 -20.85
CA SER A 14 1.08 -7.19 -20.80
C SER A 14 -0.21 -7.78 -20.21
N ARG A 15 -0.50 -9.08 -20.40
CA ARG A 15 -1.73 -9.71 -19.86
C ARG A 15 -1.75 -9.78 -18.33
N PHE A 16 -0.59 -9.74 -17.69
CA PHE A 16 -0.48 -9.89 -16.24
C PHE A 16 -0.58 -8.55 -15.52
N LEU A 17 0.02 -7.49 -16.06
CA LEU A 17 -0.26 -6.11 -15.64
C LEU A 17 -1.71 -5.75 -15.93
N ILE A 18 -2.25 -6.17 -17.09
CA ILE A 18 -3.68 -6.04 -17.39
C ILE A 18 -4.52 -6.82 -16.38
N ASN A 19 -4.20 -8.07 -16.00
CA ASN A 19 -4.97 -8.83 -15.00
C ASN A 19 -4.80 -8.32 -13.55
N PHE A 20 -3.64 -7.79 -13.16
CA PHE A 20 -3.42 -7.15 -11.86
C PHE A 20 -4.14 -5.80 -11.78
N TYR A 21 -4.08 -5.04 -12.88
CA TYR A 21 -4.88 -3.84 -13.10
C TYR A 21 -6.37 -4.20 -13.16
N PHE A 22 -6.78 -5.33 -13.76
CA PHE A 22 -8.15 -5.85 -13.81
C PHE A 22 -8.64 -6.44 -12.49
N TYR A 23 -7.76 -6.89 -11.58
CA TYR A 23 -8.14 -7.39 -10.25
C TYR A 23 -8.26 -6.23 -9.25
N LEU A 24 -7.38 -5.23 -9.36
CA LEU A 24 -7.58 -3.93 -8.71
C LEU A 24 -8.81 -3.21 -9.28
N LEU A 25 -9.03 -3.28 -10.60
CA LEU A 25 -10.24 -2.85 -11.30
C LEU A 25 -11.43 -3.78 -11.08
N GLN A 26 -11.33 -5.01 -10.62
CA GLN A 26 -12.56 -5.75 -10.26
C GLN A 26 -13.13 -5.23 -8.94
N ALA A 27 -12.30 -4.57 -8.13
CA ALA A 27 -12.74 -3.66 -7.06
C ALA A 27 -12.99 -2.21 -7.57
N ALA A 28 -12.67 -1.90 -8.82
CA ALA A 28 -12.73 -0.58 -9.44
C ALA A 28 -13.48 -0.47 -10.81
N ASP A 29 -14.28 -1.47 -11.18
CA ASP A 29 -15.29 -1.41 -12.24
C ASP A 29 -16.47 -0.56 -11.72
N ASP A 30 -16.58 -0.46 -10.39
CA ASP A 30 -17.39 0.52 -9.66
C ASP A 30 -16.60 1.76 -9.22
N ALA A 31 -15.28 1.85 -9.46
CA ALA A 31 -14.48 3.00 -9.02
C ALA A 31 -14.28 4.01 -10.16
N ASP A 32 -14.64 5.24 -9.84
CA ASP A 32 -14.65 6.36 -10.76
C ASP A 32 -13.25 6.73 -11.24
N THR A 33 -13.14 7.52 -12.32
CA THR A 33 -11.83 7.91 -12.92
C THR A 33 -10.89 8.53 -11.87
N ALA A 34 -11.44 9.31 -10.93
CA ALA A 34 -10.70 9.94 -9.85
C ALA A 34 -10.06 8.93 -8.86
N ASP A 35 -10.74 7.81 -8.58
CA ASP A 35 -10.22 6.75 -7.72
C ASP A 35 -9.03 6.05 -8.41
N LYS A 36 -9.09 5.86 -9.74
CA LYS A 36 -8.00 5.25 -10.52
C LYS A 36 -6.73 6.10 -10.50
N GLU A 37 -6.87 7.41 -10.68
CA GLU A 37 -5.73 8.34 -10.58
C GLU A 37 -5.11 8.35 -9.18
N LEU A 38 -5.96 8.37 -8.15
CA LEU A 38 -5.51 8.31 -6.77
C LEU A 38 -4.76 7.01 -6.49
N MET A 39 -5.32 5.86 -6.89
CA MET A 39 -4.68 4.55 -6.74
C MET A 39 -3.36 4.47 -7.51
N SER A 40 -3.30 5.02 -8.73
CA SER A 40 -2.06 5.10 -9.49
C SER A 40 -0.97 5.86 -8.73
N LYS A 41 -1.30 7.03 -8.17
CA LYS A 41 -0.38 7.81 -7.33
C LYS A 41 0.10 7.00 -6.12
N LEU A 42 -0.82 6.38 -5.38
CA LEU A 42 -0.49 5.58 -4.19
C LEU A 42 0.44 4.41 -4.54
N ILE A 43 0.18 3.72 -5.65
CA ILE A 43 1.01 2.61 -6.15
C ILE A 43 2.40 3.09 -6.54
N THR A 44 2.52 4.23 -7.23
CA THR A 44 3.82 4.81 -7.59
C THR A 44 4.65 5.12 -6.36
N VAL A 45 4.05 5.74 -5.34
CA VAL A 45 4.73 6.01 -4.07
C VAL A 45 5.15 4.71 -3.38
N ALA A 46 4.26 3.72 -3.32
CA ALA A 46 4.57 2.42 -2.73
C ALA A 46 5.76 1.75 -3.44
N PHE A 47 5.79 1.72 -4.77
CA PHE A 47 6.93 1.18 -5.51
C PHE A 47 8.22 1.96 -5.28
N LYS A 48 8.15 3.30 -5.21
CA LYS A 48 9.31 4.16 -4.92
C LYS A 48 9.90 3.85 -3.55
N CYS A 49 9.08 3.81 -2.51
CA CYS A 49 9.53 3.62 -1.14
C CYS A 49 9.95 2.17 -0.87
N PHE A 50 9.21 1.18 -1.39
CA PHE A 50 9.50 -0.24 -1.17
C PHE A 50 10.44 -0.87 -2.20
N LYS A 51 11.09 -0.07 -3.06
CA LYS A 51 11.97 -0.58 -4.13
C LYS A 51 13.07 -1.52 -3.60
N ASP A 52 13.64 -1.17 -2.45
CA ASP A 52 14.72 -1.92 -1.78
C ASP A 52 14.22 -2.68 -0.53
N ALA A 53 12.90 -2.82 -0.38
CA ALA A 53 12.34 -3.56 0.75
C ALA A 53 12.64 -5.05 0.65
N ASP A 54 12.87 -5.69 1.79
CA ASP A 54 12.77 -7.14 1.88
C ASP A 54 11.28 -7.54 1.86
N TRP A 55 10.77 -7.84 0.67
CA TRP A 55 9.38 -8.22 0.46
C TRP A 55 9.00 -9.54 1.14
N GLY A 56 9.97 -10.40 1.47
CA GLY A 56 9.72 -11.60 2.28
C GLY A 56 9.35 -11.21 3.71
N THR A 57 10.22 -10.41 4.35
CA THR A 57 10.00 -9.91 5.72
C THR A 57 8.81 -8.95 5.82
N CYS A 58 8.66 -8.01 4.87
CA CYS A 58 7.53 -7.08 4.87
C CYS A 58 6.21 -7.77 4.50
N GLY A 59 6.27 -8.82 3.68
CA GLY A 59 5.13 -9.69 3.41
C GLY A 59 4.69 -10.44 4.67
N GLU A 60 5.65 -11.03 5.40
CA GLU A 60 5.41 -11.70 6.67
C GLU A 60 4.72 -10.76 7.68
N MET A 61 5.24 -9.53 7.85
CA MET A 61 4.67 -8.54 8.78
C MET A 61 3.17 -8.30 8.61
N ILE A 62 2.68 -8.31 7.36
CA ILE A 62 1.29 -7.94 7.04
C ILE A 62 0.38 -9.16 6.97
N THR A 63 0.88 -10.26 6.40
CA THR A 63 0.11 -11.49 6.16
C THR A 63 -0.11 -12.31 7.43
N THR A 64 0.71 -12.10 8.46
CA THR A 64 0.72 -12.99 9.61
C THR A 64 -0.11 -12.46 10.79
N LYS A 65 -0.34 -13.35 11.76
CA LYS A 65 -0.81 -12.98 13.10
C LYS A 65 0.33 -12.44 13.99
N TYR A 66 1.52 -12.20 13.43
CA TYR A 66 2.68 -11.84 14.22
C TYR A 66 2.64 -10.40 14.68
N ASP A 67 3.35 -10.15 15.78
CA ASP A 67 3.53 -8.83 16.34
C ASP A 67 4.38 -7.96 15.41
N ILE A 68 3.76 -6.90 14.86
CA ILE A 68 4.39 -5.93 13.95
C ILE A 68 5.50 -5.13 14.65
N THR A 69 5.53 -5.07 15.99
CA THR A 69 6.58 -4.36 16.74
C THR A 69 7.91 -5.13 16.82
N GLN A 70 8.00 -6.32 16.23
CA GLN A 70 9.25 -7.08 16.19
C GLN A 70 10.33 -6.31 15.42
N ALA A 71 11.56 -6.29 15.96
CA ALA A 71 12.67 -5.53 15.39
C ALA A 71 12.96 -5.85 13.91
N LYS A 72 12.74 -7.10 13.47
CA LYS A 72 12.91 -7.51 12.06
C LYS A 72 12.00 -6.75 11.09
N TYR A 73 10.88 -6.20 11.57
CA TYR A 73 9.91 -5.47 10.75
C TYR A 73 10.13 -3.96 10.71
N LYS A 74 11.07 -3.42 11.51
CA LYS A 74 11.33 -1.99 11.57
C LYS A 74 11.68 -1.37 10.21
N GLN A 75 12.39 -2.11 9.35
CA GLN A 75 12.67 -1.69 7.98
C GLN A 75 11.37 -1.45 7.18
N CYS A 76 10.38 -2.32 7.35
CA CYS A 76 9.10 -2.27 6.65
C CYS A 76 8.23 -1.10 7.12
N THR A 77 8.23 -0.82 8.42
CA THR A 77 7.54 0.36 8.98
C THR A 77 8.23 1.66 8.59
N CYS A 78 9.55 1.67 8.41
CA CYS A 78 10.27 2.79 7.79
C CYS A 78 9.91 2.99 6.31
N HIS A 79 9.70 1.93 5.53
CA HIS A 79 9.21 2.05 4.15
C HIS A 79 7.79 2.61 4.09
N MET A 80 6.93 2.28 5.07
CA MET A 80 5.63 2.94 5.22
C MET A 80 5.78 4.42 5.58
N ALA A 81 6.72 4.77 6.46
CA ALA A 81 7.00 6.15 6.80
C ALA A 81 7.46 6.96 5.59
N CYS A 82 8.33 6.41 4.73
CA CYS A 82 8.70 7.02 3.45
C CYS A 82 7.46 7.33 2.60
N ALA A 83 6.52 6.38 2.48
CA ALA A 83 5.30 6.60 1.73
C ALA A 83 4.41 7.68 2.38
N GLY A 84 4.33 7.68 3.71
CA GLY A 84 3.63 8.71 4.47
C GLY A 84 4.21 10.11 4.23
N GLU A 85 5.53 10.25 4.20
CA GLU A 85 6.20 11.52 3.87
C GLU A 85 5.93 11.97 2.44
N ASP A 86 6.07 11.08 1.45
CA ASP A 86 5.88 11.42 0.03
C ASP A 86 4.42 11.79 -0.28
N LEU A 87 3.48 11.25 0.48
CA LEU A 87 2.05 11.60 0.42
C LEU A 87 1.68 12.83 1.28
N GLY A 88 2.62 13.35 2.08
CA GLY A 88 2.38 14.45 3.01
C GLY A 88 1.52 14.08 4.23
N LEU A 89 1.37 12.79 4.53
CA LEU A 89 0.71 12.28 5.73
C LEU A 89 1.62 12.35 6.97
N ILE A 90 2.93 12.48 6.74
CA ILE A 90 3.96 12.75 7.74
C ILE A 90 4.73 13.97 7.26
N ASN A 91 4.88 14.99 8.10
CA ASN A 91 5.61 16.21 7.73
C ASN A 91 7.14 16.06 7.90
N SER A 92 7.89 17.09 7.51
CA SER A 92 9.36 17.09 7.60
C SER A 92 9.89 16.88 9.02
N ASN A 93 9.12 17.31 10.04
CA ASN A 93 9.44 17.13 11.45
C ASN A 93 9.10 15.72 11.97
N GLY A 94 8.51 14.88 11.13
CA GLY A 94 8.12 13.51 11.46
C GLY A 94 6.85 13.39 12.26
N GLN A 95 6.00 14.41 12.21
CA GLN A 95 4.70 14.43 12.88
C GLN A 95 3.59 14.03 11.90
N PRO A 96 2.50 13.41 12.38
CA PRO A 96 1.37 13.09 11.53
C PRO A 96 0.69 14.36 11.01
N GLU A 97 0.13 14.29 9.81
CA GLU A 97 -0.68 15.33 9.19
C GLU A 97 -2.11 14.82 8.95
N PRO A 98 -2.97 14.76 10.01
CA PRO A 98 -4.31 14.20 9.89
C PRO A 98 -5.19 14.91 8.86
N ALA A 99 -5.00 16.22 8.69
CA ALA A 99 -5.73 16.99 7.68
C ALA A 99 -5.46 16.46 6.26
N LYS A 100 -4.21 16.07 5.97
CA LYS A 100 -3.85 15.44 4.69
C LYS A 100 -4.47 14.07 4.54
N PHE A 101 -4.51 13.26 5.60
CA PHE A 101 -5.22 11.98 5.55
C PHE A 101 -6.70 12.18 5.20
N LEU A 102 -7.37 13.14 5.86
CA LEU A 102 -8.78 13.43 5.60
C LEU A 102 -9.03 13.96 4.17
N GLU A 103 -8.09 14.72 3.59
CA GLU A 103 -8.16 15.10 2.17
C GLU A 103 -8.23 13.86 1.26
N TYR A 104 -7.40 12.83 1.52
CA TYR A 104 -7.44 11.58 0.77
C TYR A 104 -8.76 10.82 0.96
N VAL A 105 -9.28 10.72 2.19
CA VAL A 105 -10.58 10.07 2.47
C VAL A 105 -11.71 10.74 1.68
N LYS A 106 -11.73 12.07 1.63
CA LYS A 106 -12.79 12.82 0.92
C LYS A 106 -12.80 12.57 -0.58
N ARG A 107 -11.63 12.31 -1.18
CA ARG A 107 -11.45 12.06 -2.62
C ARG A 107 -11.88 10.67 -3.06
N ILE A 108 -12.07 9.74 -2.14
CA ILE A 108 -12.48 8.37 -2.46
C ILE A 108 -13.98 8.35 -2.72
N ASN A 109 -14.36 7.81 -3.88
CA ASN A 109 -15.75 7.68 -4.29
C ASN A 109 -16.36 6.35 -3.83
N ASN A 110 -15.56 5.28 -3.77
CA ASN A 110 -16.02 4.00 -3.20
C ASN A 110 -16.45 4.17 -1.73
N SER A 111 -17.76 4.05 -1.47
CA SER A 111 -18.35 4.32 -0.15
C SER A 111 -17.87 3.35 0.95
N VAL A 112 -17.59 2.10 0.60
CA VAL A 112 -17.08 1.09 1.54
C VAL A 112 -15.66 1.45 1.98
N ILE A 113 -14.76 1.72 1.03
CA ILE A 113 -13.37 2.10 1.33
C ILE A 113 -13.33 3.44 2.06
N LYS A 114 -14.15 4.40 1.63
CA LYS A 114 -14.29 5.71 2.29
C LYS A 114 -14.73 5.56 3.74
N GLY A 115 -15.75 4.74 4.01
CA GLY A 115 -16.23 4.49 5.37
C GLY A 115 -15.17 3.87 6.27
N GLN A 116 -14.41 2.90 5.75
CA GLN A 116 -13.30 2.28 6.49
C GLN A 116 -12.19 3.27 6.81
N LEU A 117 -11.78 4.08 5.84
CA LEU A 117 -10.73 5.08 6.06
C LEU A 117 -11.21 6.23 6.95
N GLN A 118 -12.48 6.62 6.87
CA GLN A 118 -13.06 7.59 7.80
C GLN A 118 -13.05 7.05 9.23
N HIS A 119 -13.43 5.78 9.44
CA HIS A 119 -13.35 5.14 10.75
C HIS A 119 -11.91 5.09 11.28
N ILE A 120 -10.94 4.73 10.42
CA ILE A 120 -9.52 4.78 10.77
C ILE A 120 -9.09 6.20 11.14
N TYR A 121 -9.50 7.22 10.39
CA TYR A 121 -9.19 8.62 10.72
C TYR A 121 -9.73 8.98 12.10
N ASP A 122 -11.01 8.72 12.36
CA ASP A 122 -11.68 9.09 13.61
C ASP A 122 -11.00 8.43 14.83
N LYS A 123 -10.49 7.20 14.68
CA LYS A 123 -9.87 6.42 15.76
C LYS A 123 -8.36 6.60 15.89
N CYS A 124 -7.65 6.78 14.78
CA CYS A 124 -6.19 6.66 14.71
C CYS A 124 -5.47 7.98 14.43
N GLN A 125 -6.16 9.08 14.13
CA GLN A 125 -5.52 10.37 13.79
C GLN A 125 -4.59 10.94 14.86
N ASN A 126 -4.79 10.58 16.12
CA ASN A 126 -4.01 11.09 17.26
C ASN A 126 -2.87 10.16 17.67
N VAL A 127 -2.61 9.11 16.90
CA VAL A 127 -1.46 8.22 17.13
C VAL A 127 -0.16 9.02 17.08
N LYS A 128 0.74 8.70 18.00
CA LYS A 128 2.07 9.30 18.10
C LYS A 128 3.12 8.22 17.95
N GLY A 129 4.30 8.62 17.51
CA GLY A 129 5.51 7.81 17.55
C GLY A 129 6.70 8.66 18.00
N ALA A 130 7.74 8.01 18.52
CA ALA A 130 9.00 8.64 18.89
C ALA A 130 9.77 9.18 17.66
N GLU A 131 9.60 8.51 16.52
CA GLU A 131 10.20 8.85 15.23
C GLU A 131 9.26 8.45 14.09
N LYS A 132 9.58 8.82 12.84
CA LYS A 132 8.74 8.60 11.66
C LYS A 132 8.36 7.14 11.44
N CYS A 133 9.31 6.22 11.57
CA CYS A 133 9.07 4.79 11.42
C CYS A 133 8.18 4.23 12.53
N ASP A 134 8.37 4.69 13.76
CA ASP A 134 7.52 4.32 14.90
C ASP A 134 6.10 4.89 14.73
N LEU A 135 5.96 6.14 14.27
CA LEU A 135 4.66 6.73 13.95
C LEU A 135 3.91 5.88 12.91
N ALA A 136 4.59 5.47 11.83
CA ALA A 136 4.00 4.62 10.81
C ALA A 136 3.62 3.22 11.35
N GLU A 137 4.45 2.64 12.22
CA GLU A 137 4.17 1.39 12.93
C GLU A 137 2.91 1.49 13.79
N GLN A 138 2.87 2.48 14.70
CA GLN A 138 1.74 2.69 15.60
C GLN A 138 0.45 2.97 14.83
N PHE A 139 0.55 3.73 13.73
CA PHE A 139 -0.60 4.01 12.88
C PHE A 139 -1.09 2.74 12.17
N ALA A 140 -0.19 1.91 11.63
CA ALA A 140 -0.53 0.63 11.01
C ALA A 140 -1.19 -0.34 12.01
N ILE A 141 -0.66 -0.42 13.24
CA ILE A 141 -1.27 -1.20 14.34
C ILE A 141 -2.71 -0.73 14.58
N CYS A 142 -2.90 0.58 14.76
CA CYS A 142 -4.23 1.15 15.01
C CYS A 142 -5.18 0.88 13.83
N ALA A 143 -4.75 1.18 12.60
CA ALA A 143 -5.57 1.03 11.40
C ALA A 143 -6.01 -0.43 11.16
N PHE A 144 -5.10 -1.39 11.35
CA PHE A 144 -5.41 -2.81 11.18
C PHE A 144 -6.25 -3.39 12.32
N LYS A 145 -6.16 -2.84 13.52
CA LYS A 145 -7.04 -3.19 14.64
C LYS A 145 -8.46 -2.66 14.42
N GLU A 146 -8.57 -1.40 13.99
CA GLU A 146 -9.85 -0.72 13.80
C GLU A 146 -10.55 -1.09 12.48
N SER A 147 -9.81 -1.58 11.48
CA SER A 147 -10.38 -2.16 10.26
C SER A 147 -9.70 -3.47 9.85
N PRO A 148 -10.17 -4.61 10.37
CA PRO A 148 -9.71 -5.93 9.97
C PRO A 148 -9.90 -6.20 8.47
N GLU A 149 -10.94 -5.66 7.85
CA GLU A 149 -11.19 -5.78 6.41
C GLU A 149 -10.12 -5.04 5.60
N MET A 150 -9.66 -3.88 6.07
CA MET A 150 -8.55 -3.17 5.43
C MET A 150 -7.27 -4.01 5.54
N LYS A 151 -7.00 -4.62 6.70
CA LYS A 151 -5.89 -5.56 6.86
C LYS A 151 -5.98 -6.70 5.84
N GLU A 152 -7.15 -7.32 5.68
CA GLU A 152 -7.35 -8.41 4.72
C GLU A 152 -7.09 -7.98 3.27
N ARG A 153 -7.55 -6.78 2.87
CA ARG A 153 -7.31 -6.23 1.52
C ARG A 153 -5.82 -6.01 1.26
N VAL A 154 -5.10 -5.41 2.22
CA VAL A 154 -3.65 -5.19 2.10
C VAL A 154 -2.90 -6.53 2.07
N THR A 155 -3.29 -7.49 2.91
CA THR A 155 -2.73 -8.85 2.91
C THR A 155 -2.87 -9.51 1.54
N LYS A 156 -4.07 -9.52 0.96
CA LYS A 156 -4.32 -10.08 -0.39
C LYS A 156 -3.46 -9.41 -1.46
N LEU A 157 -3.35 -8.08 -1.43
CA LEU A 157 -2.52 -7.34 -2.37
C LEU A 157 -1.05 -7.74 -2.28
N ILE A 158 -0.52 -7.86 -1.06
CA ILE A 158 0.87 -8.21 -0.81
C ILE A 158 1.15 -9.65 -1.19
N GLU A 159 0.25 -10.59 -0.88
CA GLU A 159 0.40 -11.97 -1.34
C GLU A 159 0.49 -12.06 -2.86
N MET A 160 -0.32 -11.27 -3.57
CA MET A 160 -0.25 -11.19 -5.03
C MET A 160 1.11 -10.65 -5.47
N LEU A 161 1.59 -9.54 -4.88
CA LEU A 161 2.89 -8.94 -5.21
C LEU A 161 4.07 -9.88 -4.94
N VAL A 162 4.06 -10.60 -3.80
CA VAL A 162 5.10 -11.58 -3.44
C VAL A 162 5.09 -12.76 -4.40
N LYS A 163 3.92 -13.29 -4.77
CA LYS A 163 3.77 -14.37 -5.76
C LYS A 163 4.22 -13.95 -7.17
N MET A 164 4.16 -12.65 -7.46
CA MET A 164 4.52 -12.09 -8.77
C MET A 164 5.99 -11.70 -8.91
N LYS A 165 6.76 -11.61 -7.81
CA LYS A 165 8.21 -11.41 -7.93
C LYS A 165 8.83 -12.65 -8.59
N PRO A 166 9.58 -12.50 -9.70
CA PRO A 166 10.33 -13.62 -10.23
C PRO A 166 11.29 -14.09 -9.15
N LYS A 167 11.31 -15.41 -8.89
CA LYS A 167 12.36 -16.04 -8.07
C LYS A 167 13.68 -15.60 -8.68
N SER A 168 14.39 -14.69 -8.00
CA SER A 168 15.77 -14.40 -8.37
C SER A 168 16.52 -15.73 -8.24
N LYS A 169 17.10 -16.15 -9.37
CA LYS A 169 17.98 -17.31 -9.44
C LYS A 169 19.22 -17.08 -8.60
#